data_AF-A0A1V9Y6C2-F1
#
_entry.id   AF-A0A1V9Y6C2-F1
#
_cell.length_a   1.000
_cell.length_b   1.000
_cell.length_c   1.000
_cell.angle_alpha   90.00
_cell.angle_beta   90.00
_cell.angle_gamma   90.00
#
_symmetry.space_group_name_H-M   'P 1'
#
loop_
_entity.id
_entity.type
_entity.pdbx_description
1 polymer ?
#
loop_
_entity_poly.entity_id
_entity_poly.type
_entity_poly.pdbx_seq_one_letter_code
_entity_poly.pdbx_strand_id
1 'polypeptide(L)'
;MLPFAAAKGLTPSSPAIVAGAVVLYILYCALAYFVTFELCANRLKPLLFTGAAGDVVVAVVKLGYVLVGVPTVYRHITSAEEGPDHAPRLDTALVLLAPWGLLLGAAYVASLPLQSLHSLFVRPPSATIDDVSKVEYRVMTECKVCLEYFSDEKLAKYCDECTTPCCIDCFNSYVENKITANEALGCPGCRLPLAPRVWTDVLTPTTRLNCADARLAQDRRQRCPRCDACVTKPSKLRRRRVHCAACQATFCVDCGKTYHLLPTCRDKAFERFARTDDVKRCPGCCRFVQKEPGSCDRVTCIKCCHSFDWSTILSFEATRP
;
A
#
# COMPACT_ATOMS: atom_id res chain seq x y z
N MET A 1 -45.35 39.20 -10.72
CA MET A 1 -44.31 39.67 -11.65
C MET A 1 -43.05 39.94 -10.84
N LEU A 2 -42.10 39.02 -10.86
CA LEU A 2 -40.78 39.14 -10.21
C LEU A 2 -39.75 39.42 -11.31
N PRO A 3 -38.77 40.32 -11.09
CA PRO A 3 -37.78 40.65 -12.11
C PRO A 3 -36.75 39.51 -12.20
N PHE A 4 -36.61 38.94 -13.40
CA PHE A 4 -35.51 38.06 -13.74
C PHE A 4 -34.21 38.88 -13.75
N ALA A 5 -33.34 38.63 -12.77
CA ALA A 5 -31.99 39.19 -12.75
C ALA A 5 -31.20 38.59 -13.93
N ALA A 6 -30.83 39.45 -14.89
CA ALA A 6 -29.98 39.09 -16.01
C ALA A 6 -28.62 38.60 -15.50
N ALA A 7 -28.34 37.31 -15.70
CA ALA A 7 -27.04 36.72 -15.43
C ALA A 7 -26.00 37.40 -16.33
N LYS A 8 -25.07 38.16 -15.71
CA LYS A 8 -23.91 38.74 -16.40
C LYS A 8 -23.12 37.60 -17.04
N GLY A 9 -23.03 37.64 -18.36
CA GLY A 9 -22.34 36.63 -19.17
C GLY A 9 -20.91 36.44 -18.70
N LEU A 10 -20.59 35.22 -18.25
CA LEU A 10 -19.20 34.79 -18.14
C LEU A 10 -18.64 34.72 -19.56
N THR A 11 -17.72 35.62 -19.87
CA THR A 11 -16.98 35.58 -21.12
C THR A 11 -16.15 34.29 -21.14
N PRO A 12 -16.30 33.42 -22.14
CA PRO A 12 -15.72 32.06 -22.19
C PRO A 12 -14.19 32.02 -22.35
N SER A 13 -13.49 33.15 -22.27
CA SER A 13 -12.05 33.27 -22.54
C SER A 13 -11.15 33.12 -21.31
N SER A 14 -11.68 32.72 -20.14
CA SER A 14 -10.83 32.51 -18.98
C SER A 14 -9.97 31.25 -19.16
N PRO A 15 -8.62 31.34 -19.13
CA PRO A 15 -7.74 30.19 -19.30
C PRO A 15 -7.95 29.10 -18.25
N ALA A 16 -8.58 29.44 -17.11
CA ALA A 16 -8.95 28.49 -16.08
C ALA A 16 -10.08 27.53 -16.52
N ILE A 17 -11.02 28.00 -17.35
CA ILE A 17 -12.12 27.17 -17.86
C ILE A 17 -11.59 26.16 -18.86
N VAL A 18 -10.69 26.60 -19.76
CA VAL A 18 -10.00 25.72 -20.73
C VAL A 18 -9.17 24.67 -20.00
N ALA A 19 -8.36 25.08 -19.02
CA ALA A 19 -7.57 24.14 -18.22
C ALA A 19 -8.47 23.12 -17.47
N GLY A 20 -9.59 23.56 -16.91
CA GLY A 20 -10.57 22.69 -16.26
C GLY A 20 -11.20 21.67 -17.22
N ALA A 21 -11.57 22.10 -18.43
CA ALA A 21 -12.14 21.24 -19.46
C ALA A 21 -11.13 20.19 -19.94
N VAL A 22 -9.86 20.58 -20.14
CA VAL A 22 -8.78 19.65 -20.52
C VAL A 22 -8.54 18.60 -19.42
N VAL A 23 -8.50 19.01 -18.14
CA VAL A 23 -8.32 18.07 -17.01
C VAL A 23 -9.50 17.10 -16.91
N LEU A 24 -10.74 17.59 -17.02
CA LEU A 24 -11.93 16.75 -17.02
C LEU A 24 -11.94 15.76 -18.20
N TYR A 25 -11.48 16.19 -19.37
CA TYR A 25 -11.36 15.34 -20.55
C TYR A 25 -10.28 14.25 -20.36
N ILE A 26 -9.10 14.59 -19.83
CA ILE A 26 -8.05 13.62 -19.52
C ILE A 26 -8.57 12.59 -18.50
N LEU A 27 -9.28 13.04 -17.46
CA LEU A 27 -9.90 12.15 -16.47
C LEU A 27 -10.97 11.25 -17.10
N TYR A 28 -11.80 11.79 -17.99
CA TYR A 28 -12.79 11.01 -18.74
C TYR A 28 -12.13 9.95 -19.61
N CYS A 29 -11.09 10.30 -20.38
CA CYS A 29 -10.34 9.34 -21.20
C CYS A 29 -9.65 8.27 -20.36
N ALA A 30 -9.05 8.65 -19.22
CA ALA A 30 -8.42 7.71 -18.30
C ALA A 30 -9.44 6.75 -17.67
N LEU A 31 -10.61 7.27 -17.28
CA LEU A 31 -11.68 6.47 -16.67
C LEU A 31 -12.38 5.59 -17.70
N ALA A 32 -12.64 6.10 -18.91
CA ALA A 32 -13.15 5.31 -20.02
C ALA A 32 -12.17 4.20 -20.39
N TYR A 33 -10.87 4.49 -20.49
CA TYR A 33 -9.83 3.47 -20.71
C TYR A 33 -9.81 2.44 -19.59
N PHE A 34 -9.81 2.86 -18.32
CA PHE A 34 -9.76 1.93 -17.20
C PHE A 34 -11.02 1.03 -17.11
N VAL A 35 -12.21 1.63 -17.22
CA VAL A 35 -13.49 0.91 -17.08
C VAL A 35 -13.78 0.03 -18.28
N THR A 36 -13.59 0.53 -19.51
CA THR A 36 -13.88 -0.27 -20.70
C THR A 36 -12.79 -1.29 -21.00
N PHE A 37 -11.55 -1.05 -20.57
CA PHE A 37 -10.43 -1.85 -21.02
C PHE A 37 -9.87 -2.78 -19.93
N GLU A 38 -9.47 -2.29 -18.75
CA GLU A 38 -8.94 -3.19 -17.71
C GLU A 38 -10.03 -4.09 -17.15
N LEU A 39 -11.24 -3.54 -16.98
CA LEU A 39 -12.38 -4.30 -16.49
C LEU A 39 -12.87 -5.30 -17.55
N CYS A 40 -13.08 -4.90 -18.80
CA CYS A 40 -13.52 -5.87 -19.82
C CYS A 40 -12.41 -6.83 -20.24
N ALA A 41 -11.14 -6.42 -20.38
CA ALA A 41 -10.08 -7.33 -20.78
C ALA A 41 -9.81 -8.38 -19.70
N ASN A 42 -9.68 -8.00 -18.42
CA ASN A 42 -9.44 -8.98 -17.36
C ASN A 42 -10.67 -9.89 -17.10
N ARG A 43 -11.89 -9.41 -17.42
CA ARG A 43 -13.14 -10.17 -17.22
C ARG A 43 -13.55 -11.03 -18.43
N LEU A 44 -13.23 -10.62 -19.67
CA LEU A 44 -13.51 -11.38 -20.90
C LEU A 44 -12.33 -12.27 -21.33
N LYS A 45 -11.10 -12.03 -20.85
CA LYS A 45 -9.94 -12.92 -21.14
C LYS A 45 -10.21 -14.41 -20.89
N PRO A 46 -10.93 -14.82 -19.83
CA PRO A 46 -11.28 -16.23 -19.64
C PRO A 46 -12.36 -16.74 -20.62
N LEU A 47 -13.19 -15.84 -21.16
CA LEU A 47 -14.38 -16.18 -21.94
C LEU A 47 -14.14 -16.18 -23.45
N LEU A 48 -13.31 -15.26 -23.96
CA LEU A 48 -13.17 -15.08 -25.40
C LEU A 48 -12.10 -15.99 -26.01
N PHE A 49 -10.89 -16.09 -25.46
CA PHE A 49 -9.85 -16.98 -25.98
C PHE A 49 -8.76 -17.23 -24.94
N THR A 50 -8.56 -18.48 -24.54
CA THR A 50 -7.35 -18.91 -23.82
C THR A 50 -6.21 -19.09 -24.82
N GLY A 51 -5.59 -18.00 -25.27
CA GLY A 51 -4.45 -18.11 -26.18
C GLY A 51 -3.83 -16.77 -26.59
N ALA A 52 -2.58 -16.84 -27.04
CA ALA A 52 -1.79 -15.68 -27.45
C ALA A 52 -2.47 -14.83 -28.54
N ALA A 53 -3.33 -15.44 -29.38
CA ALA A 53 -4.09 -14.73 -30.40
C ALA A 53 -5.08 -13.70 -29.81
N GLY A 54 -5.71 -14.02 -28.67
CA GLY A 54 -6.61 -13.10 -27.97
C GLY A 54 -5.86 -11.88 -27.44
N ASP A 55 -4.68 -12.10 -26.86
CA ASP A 55 -3.82 -11.03 -26.36
C ASP A 55 -3.33 -10.10 -27.48
N VAL A 56 -3.05 -10.62 -28.68
CA VAL A 56 -2.68 -9.82 -29.86
C VAL A 56 -3.85 -8.96 -30.35
N VAL A 57 -5.07 -9.51 -30.47
CA VAL A 57 -6.25 -8.73 -30.89
C VAL A 57 -6.53 -7.60 -29.90
N VAL A 58 -6.48 -7.90 -28.59
CA VAL A 58 -6.62 -6.92 -27.51
C VAL A 58 -5.55 -5.82 -27.63
N ALA A 59 -4.30 -6.18 -27.88
CA ALA A 59 -3.21 -5.21 -28.07
C ALA A 59 -3.37 -4.33 -29.33
N VAL A 60 -3.80 -4.90 -30.45
CA VAL A 60 -4.05 -4.15 -31.70
C VAL A 60 -5.20 -3.14 -31.51
N VAL A 61 -6.27 -3.55 -30.82
CA VAL A 61 -7.38 -2.64 -30.49
C VAL A 61 -6.91 -1.53 -29.54
N LYS A 62 -6.05 -1.83 -28.54
CA LYS A 62 -5.43 -0.78 -27.69
C LYS A 62 -4.67 0.23 -28.53
N LEU A 63 -3.78 -0.25 -29.41
CA LEU A 63 -2.94 0.61 -30.23
C LEU A 63 -3.79 1.46 -31.19
N GLY A 64 -4.84 0.91 -31.79
CA GLY A 64 -5.78 1.67 -32.62
C GLY A 64 -6.49 2.79 -31.85
N TYR A 65 -7.01 2.50 -30.66
CA TYR A 65 -7.70 3.51 -29.85
C TYR A 65 -6.76 4.64 -29.39
N VAL A 66 -5.56 4.28 -28.91
CA VAL A 66 -4.58 5.27 -28.40
C VAL A 66 -3.95 6.08 -29.54
N LEU A 67 -3.59 5.45 -30.65
CA LEU A 67 -2.88 6.14 -31.75
C LEU A 67 -3.82 6.88 -32.69
N VAL A 68 -5.08 6.45 -32.84
CA VAL A 68 -6.02 7.08 -33.78
C VAL A 68 -7.15 7.79 -33.03
N GLY A 69 -7.76 7.14 -32.04
CA GLY A 69 -8.92 7.69 -31.32
C GLY A 69 -8.56 8.95 -30.52
N VAL A 70 -7.55 8.88 -29.66
CA VAL A 70 -7.16 10.00 -28.79
C VAL A 70 -6.71 11.24 -29.58
N PRO A 71 -5.83 11.15 -30.60
CA PRO A 71 -5.42 12.32 -31.37
C PRO A 71 -6.55 12.94 -32.20
N THR A 72 -7.49 12.12 -32.71
CA THR A 72 -8.62 12.62 -33.50
C THR A 72 -9.57 13.44 -32.63
N VAL A 73 -9.90 12.95 -31.43
CA VAL A 73 -10.75 13.69 -30.49
C VAL A 73 -10.03 14.93 -29.96
N TYR A 74 -8.73 14.83 -29.64
CA TYR A 74 -7.93 15.99 -29.24
C TYR A 74 -7.93 17.08 -30.30
N ARG A 75 -7.67 16.72 -31.57
CA ARG A 75 -7.67 17.66 -32.69
C ARG A 75 -9.02 18.34 -32.88
N HIS A 76 -10.12 17.61 -32.69
CA HIS A 76 -11.46 18.18 -32.74
C HIS A 76 -11.70 19.22 -31.65
N ILE A 77 -11.30 18.92 -30.40
CA ILE A 77 -11.45 19.83 -29.27
C ILE A 77 -10.63 21.10 -29.49
N THR A 78 -9.37 20.97 -29.94
CA THR A 78 -8.52 22.14 -30.17
C THR A 78 -8.94 22.96 -31.39
N SER A 79 -9.47 22.33 -32.45
CA SER A 79 -9.96 23.06 -33.63
C SER A 79 -11.24 23.87 -33.37
N ALA A 80 -11.99 23.54 -32.30
CA ALA A 80 -13.19 24.28 -31.93
C ALA A 80 -12.88 25.68 -31.36
N GLU A 81 -11.63 25.98 -31.01
CA GLU A 81 -11.21 27.28 -30.49
C GLU A 81 -10.99 28.34 -31.58
N GLU A 82 -10.88 27.95 -32.87
CA GLU A 82 -10.55 28.87 -33.98
C GLU A 82 -11.74 29.68 -34.52
N GLY A 83 -12.91 29.59 -33.88
CA GLY A 83 -14.07 30.45 -34.16
C GLY A 83 -15.27 29.71 -34.78
N PRO A 84 -16.47 30.32 -34.71
CA PRO A 84 -17.75 29.66 -35.04
C PRO A 84 -17.87 29.25 -36.52
N ASP A 85 -17.11 29.88 -37.41
CA ASP A 85 -17.14 29.61 -38.85
C ASP A 85 -16.28 28.41 -39.26
N HIS A 86 -15.48 27.84 -38.34
CA HIS A 86 -14.57 26.72 -38.62
C HIS A 86 -14.81 25.49 -37.74
N ALA A 87 -15.89 25.48 -36.95
CA ALA A 87 -16.25 24.30 -36.18
C ALA A 87 -16.53 23.11 -37.13
N PRO A 88 -15.66 22.10 -37.21
CA PRO A 88 -15.96 20.92 -38.00
C PRO A 88 -17.22 20.30 -37.41
N ARG A 89 -18.24 20.05 -38.24
CA ARG A 89 -19.49 19.41 -37.82
C ARG A 89 -19.14 18.21 -36.96
N LEU A 90 -19.45 18.32 -35.67
CA LEU A 90 -19.16 17.37 -34.61
C LEU A 90 -19.81 15.99 -34.89
N ASP A 91 -20.68 15.92 -35.89
CA ASP A 91 -21.55 14.78 -36.17
C ASP A 91 -20.79 13.52 -36.58
N THR A 92 -19.75 13.57 -37.41
CA THR A 92 -19.26 12.31 -38.02
C THR A 92 -18.35 11.49 -37.10
N ALA A 93 -17.46 12.15 -36.34
CA ALA A 93 -16.51 11.45 -35.46
C ALA A 93 -17.18 10.91 -34.18
N LEU A 94 -18.12 11.66 -33.61
CA LEU A 94 -18.91 11.23 -32.45
C LEU A 94 -19.90 10.13 -32.83
N VAL A 95 -20.51 10.18 -34.03
CA VAL A 95 -21.35 9.10 -34.57
C VAL A 95 -20.53 7.85 -34.90
N LEU A 96 -19.23 7.97 -35.18
CA LEU A 96 -18.35 6.80 -35.35
C LEU A 96 -17.87 6.21 -34.02
N LEU A 97 -17.78 6.98 -32.93
CA LEU A 97 -17.32 6.52 -31.61
C LEU A 97 -18.47 6.04 -30.70
N ALA A 98 -19.66 6.65 -30.79
CA ALA A 98 -20.83 6.28 -29.99
C ALA A 98 -21.30 4.82 -30.15
N PRO A 99 -21.26 4.20 -31.36
CA PRO A 99 -21.67 2.81 -31.54
C PRO A 99 -20.76 1.85 -30.79
N TRP A 100 -19.46 2.13 -30.71
CA TRP A 100 -18.51 1.28 -30.00
C TRP A 100 -18.71 1.34 -28.49
N GLY A 101 -19.01 2.53 -27.94
CA GLY A 101 -19.36 2.67 -26.52
C GLY A 101 -20.62 1.88 -26.15
N LEU A 102 -21.66 1.95 -27.00
CA LEU A 102 -22.90 1.20 -26.80
C LEU A 102 -22.72 -0.30 -26.98
N LEU A 103 -21.96 -0.74 -27.99
CA LEU A 103 -21.67 -2.16 -28.22
C LEU A 103 -20.81 -2.77 -27.11
N LEU A 104 -19.81 -2.05 -26.61
CA LEU A 104 -18.99 -2.48 -25.47
C LEU A 104 -19.81 -2.52 -24.18
N GLY A 105 -20.68 -1.53 -23.96
CA GLY A 105 -21.62 -1.51 -22.83
C GLY A 105 -22.62 -2.68 -22.89
N ALA A 106 -23.21 -2.93 -24.05
CA ALA A 106 -24.13 -4.05 -24.26
C ALA A 106 -23.43 -5.41 -24.08
N ALA A 107 -22.21 -5.59 -24.61
CA ALA A 107 -21.42 -6.78 -24.40
C ALA A 107 -21.06 -6.99 -22.91
N TYR A 108 -20.73 -5.91 -22.19
CA TYR A 108 -20.47 -5.97 -20.76
C TYR A 108 -21.71 -6.42 -19.98
N VAL A 109 -22.87 -5.80 -20.21
CA VAL A 109 -24.13 -6.18 -19.55
C VAL A 109 -24.54 -7.61 -19.90
N ALA A 110 -24.37 -8.03 -21.15
CA ALA A 110 -24.64 -9.41 -21.57
C ALA A 110 -23.67 -10.44 -20.94
N SER A 111 -22.46 -10.03 -20.56
CA SER A 111 -21.48 -10.92 -19.92
C SER A 111 -21.75 -11.18 -18.43
N LEU A 112 -22.51 -10.30 -17.75
CA LEU A 112 -22.83 -10.45 -16.33
C LEU A 112 -23.59 -11.76 -16.00
N PRO A 113 -24.67 -12.15 -16.69
CA PRO A 113 -25.35 -13.41 -16.42
C PRO A 113 -24.49 -14.64 -16.75
N LEU A 114 -23.61 -14.55 -17.76
CA LEU A 114 -22.67 -15.63 -18.10
C LEU A 114 -21.64 -15.86 -16.99
N GLN A 115 -21.21 -14.83 -16.27
CA GLN A 115 -20.31 -14.97 -15.12
C GLN A 115 -20.99 -15.69 -13.95
N SER A 116 -22.24 -15.35 -13.66
CA SER A 116 -23.03 -16.05 -12.63
C SER A 116 -23.22 -17.53 -12.98
N LEU A 117 -23.48 -17.85 -14.25
CA LEU A 117 -23.58 -19.24 -14.70
C LEU A 117 -22.23 -19.96 -14.66
N HIS A 118 -21.14 -19.33 -15.07
CA HIS A 118 -19.80 -19.94 -15.01
C HIS A 118 -19.44 -20.35 -13.58
N SER A 119 -19.77 -19.53 -12.56
CA SER A 119 -19.56 -19.90 -11.16
C SER A 119 -20.36 -21.12 -10.68
N LEU A 120 -21.45 -21.47 -11.37
CA LEU A 120 -22.23 -22.69 -11.10
C LEU A 120 -21.64 -23.93 -11.78
N PHE A 121 -20.91 -23.76 -12.89
CA PHE A 121 -20.33 -24.86 -13.67
C PHE A 121 -18.86 -25.13 -13.36
N VAL A 122 -18.14 -24.19 -12.74
CA VAL A 122 -16.81 -24.47 -12.18
C VAL A 122 -17.00 -25.42 -11.01
N ARG A 123 -16.85 -26.72 -11.29
CA ARG A 123 -16.74 -27.74 -10.26
C ARG A 123 -15.65 -27.29 -9.30
N PRO A 124 -15.92 -27.20 -7.98
CA PRO A 124 -14.84 -27.05 -7.02
C PRO A 124 -13.82 -28.16 -7.31
N PRO A 125 -12.51 -27.86 -7.29
CA PRO A 125 -11.49 -28.87 -7.53
C PRO A 125 -11.81 -30.05 -6.61
N SER A 126 -12.12 -31.19 -7.23
CA SER A 126 -12.51 -32.40 -6.53
C SER A 126 -11.38 -32.73 -5.57
N ALA A 127 -11.65 -32.58 -4.26
CA ALA A 127 -10.78 -33.10 -3.23
C ALA A 127 -10.64 -34.59 -3.52
N THR A 128 -9.48 -35.00 -4.01
CA THR A 128 -9.11 -36.39 -4.15
C THR A 128 -9.01 -36.96 -2.74
N ILE A 129 -10.06 -37.65 -2.34
CA ILE A 129 -10.14 -38.48 -1.15
C ILE A 129 -9.39 -39.77 -1.49
N ASP A 130 -8.07 -39.71 -1.46
CA ASP A 130 -7.19 -40.89 -1.48
C ASP A 130 -5.96 -40.54 -0.66
N ASP A 131 -6.13 -40.42 0.66
CA ASP A 131 -5.00 -40.58 1.58
C ASP A 131 -5.48 -41.27 2.85
N VAL A 132 -5.36 -42.59 2.82
CA VAL A 132 -5.48 -43.46 3.99
C VAL A 132 -4.28 -43.18 4.89
N SER A 133 -4.45 -42.18 5.75
CA SER A 133 -3.95 -42.12 7.13
C SER A 133 -2.60 -42.81 7.39
N LYS A 134 -1.54 -42.25 6.81
CA LYS A 134 -0.29 -42.16 7.55
C LYS A 134 -0.56 -41.26 8.76
N VAL A 135 -0.49 -41.82 9.96
CA VAL A 135 -0.44 -41.05 11.21
C VAL A 135 0.88 -40.28 11.19
N GLU A 136 0.88 -39.15 10.48
CA GLU A 136 1.98 -38.22 10.44
C GLU A 136 2.06 -37.59 11.83
N TYR A 137 3.14 -37.88 12.55
CA TYR A 137 3.44 -37.26 13.83
C TYR A 137 3.60 -35.76 13.57
N ARG A 138 2.53 -34.99 13.79
CA ARG A 138 2.58 -33.54 13.69
C ARG A 138 3.39 -33.03 14.87
N VAL A 139 4.51 -32.39 14.57
CA VAL A 139 5.33 -31.71 15.57
C VAL A 139 4.45 -30.68 16.27
N MET A 140 4.38 -30.78 17.61
CA MET A 140 3.66 -29.81 18.43
C MET A 140 4.66 -28.83 19.01
N THR A 141 4.33 -27.54 18.97
CA THR A 141 5.18 -26.48 19.51
C THR A 141 4.45 -25.81 20.68
N GLU A 142 5.20 -25.55 21.76
CA GLU A 142 4.70 -24.91 22.98
C GLU A 142 4.51 -23.39 22.77
N CYS A 143 3.34 -22.87 23.10
CA CYS A 143 3.07 -21.44 23.14
C CYS A 143 3.79 -20.79 24.34
N LYS A 144 4.59 -19.75 24.12
CA LYS A 144 5.34 -19.09 25.22
C LYS A 144 4.50 -18.21 26.15
N VAL A 145 3.21 -18.05 25.87
CA VAL A 145 2.29 -17.24 26.69
C VAL A 145 1.46 -18.12 27.61
N CYS A 146 0.70 -19.08 27.07
CA CYS A 146 -0.13 -20.00 27.87
C CYS A 146 0.57 -21.32 28.24
N LEU A 147 1.75 -21.61 27.69
CA LEU A 147 2.53 -22.84 27.91
C LEU A 147 1.84 -24.13 27.43
N GLU A 148 0.80 -24.02 26.60
CA GLU A 148 0.13 -25.16 25.98
C GLU A 148 0.78 -25.54 24.64
N TYR A 149 0.67 -26.81 24.25
CA TYR A 149 1.21 -27.34 22.99
C TYR A 149 0.18 -27.27 21.87
N PHE A 150 0.58 -26.69 20.74
CA PHE A 150 -0.27 -26.50 19.58
C PHE A 150 0.37 -27.06 18.30
N SER A 151 -0.47 -27.44 17.35
CA SER A 151 -0.03 -27.67 15.96
C SER A 151 0.33 -26.33 15.30
N ASP A 152 1.20 -26.37 14.29
CA ASP A 152 1.65 -25.19 13.55
C ASP A 152 0.51 -24.35 12.94
N GLU A 153 -0.63 -24.98 12.65
CA GLU A 153 -1.85 -24.30 12.15
C GLU A 153 -2.49 -23.37 13.19
N LYS A 154 -2.34 -23.68 14.49
CA LYS A 154 -2.90 -22.90 15.61
C LYS A 154 -1.92 -21.86 16.16
N LEU A 155 -0.68 -21.85 15.67
CA LEU A 155 0.32 -20.86 16.04
C LEU A 155 0.25 -19.66 15.10
N ALA A 156 0.20 -18.47 15.70
CA ALA A 156 0.16 -17.23 14.95
C ALA A 156 1.54 -16.95 14.32
N LYS A 157 1.58 -16.71 13.01
CA LYS A 157 2.78 -16.23 12.29
C LYS A 157 2.78 -14.69 12.22
N TYR A 158 3.05 -14.05 13.37
CA TYR A 158 2.87 -12.60 13.55
C TYR A 158 4.14 -11.75 13.35
N CYS A 159 5.29 -12.35 13.05
CA CYS A 159 6.52 -11.61 12.79
C CYS A 159 7.41 -12.36 11.80
N ASP A 160 8.10 -11.60 10.94
CA ASP A 160 9.13 -12.14 10.03
C ASP A 160 10.48 -12.34 10.72
N GLU A 161 10.74 -11.58 11.78
CA GLU A 161 12.05 -11.46 12.42
C GLU A 161 12.15 -12.33 13.70
N CYS A 162 11.04 -12.48 14.43
CA CYS A 162 10.96 -13.26 15.68
C CYS A 162 10.23 -14.59 15.39
N THR A 163 10.85 -15.73 15.72
CA THR A 163 10.23 -17.08 15.62
C THR A 163 9.57 -17.52 16.93
N THR A 164 9.28 -16.58 17.83
CA THR A 164 8.67 -16.88 19.13
C THR A 164 7.28 -17.50 18.92
N PRO A 165 7.02 -18.74 19.37
CA PRO A 165 5.72 -19.36 19.18
C PRO A 165 4.68 -18.75 20.14
N CYS A 166 3.54 -18.32 19.59
CA CYS A 166 2.37 -17.86 20.35
C CYS A 166 1.11 -18.38 19.64
N CYS A 167 0.17 -18.95 20.38
CA CYS A 167 -1.11 -19.37 19.81
C CYS A 167 -1.96 -18.15 19.40
N ILE A 168 -2.89 -18.37 18.46
CA ILE A 168 -3.77 -17.32 17.92
C ILE A 168 -4.57 -16.63 19.03
N ASP A 169 -5.08 -17.38 20.01
CA ASP A 169 -5.89 -16.82 21.10
C ASP A 169 -5.09 -15.89 22.00
N CYS A 170 -3.92 -16.34 22.48
CA CYS A 170 -3.01 -15.51 23.28
C CYS A 170 -2.58 -14.24 22.52
N PHE A 171 -2.34 -14.36 21.21
CA PHE A 171 -2.00 -13.22 20.38
C PHE A 171 -3.15 -12.21 20.27
N ASN A 172 -4.39 -12.66 20.06
CA ASN A 172 -5.56 -11.77 20.04
C ASN A 172 -5.76 -11.06 21.38
N SER A 173 -5.70 -11.79 22.50
CA SER A 173 -5.81 -11.17 23.84
C SER A 173 -4.70 -10.14 24.10
N TYR A 174 -3.48 -10.41 23.66
CA TYR A 174 -2.37 -9.46 23.74
C TYR A 174 -2.66 -8.17 22.96
N VAL A 175 -3.15 -8.30 21.72
CA VAL A 175 -3.48 -7.14 20.87
C VAL A 175 -4.63 -6.32 21.47
N GLU A 176 -5.68 -6.97 21.97
CA GLU A 176 -6.81 -6.32 22.63
C GLU A 176 -6.39 -5.55 23.88
N ASN A 177 -5.54 -6.15 24.72
CA ASN A 177 -5.00 -5.49 25.90
C ASN A 177 -4.15 -4.27 25.54
N LYS A 178 -3.29 -4.37 24.51
CA LYS A 178 -2.47 -3.24 24.03
C LYS A 178 -3.31 -2.10 23.46
N ILE A 179 -4.38 -2.42 22.74
CA ILE A 179 -5.33 -1.41 22.23
C ILE A 179 -6.05 -0.71 23.36
N THR A 180 -6.55 -1.49 24.35
CA THR A 180 -7.23 -0.94 25.52
C THR A 180 -6.31 -0.04 26.35
N ALA A 181 -5.03 -0.40 26.47
CA ALA A 181 -4.01 0.41 27.13
C ALA A 181 -3.52 1.60 26.28
N ASN A 182 -3.96 1.73 25.02
CA ASN A 182 -3.50 2.75 24.07
C ASN A 182 -1.97 2.76 23.89
N GLU A 183 -1.36 1.58 23.91
CA GLU A 183 0.07 1.37 23.75
C GLU A 183 0.44 1.00 22.30
N ALA A 184 1.71 1.18 21.94
CA ALA A 184 2.19 0.79 20.61
C ALA A 184 2.12 -0.74 20.43
N LEU A 185 1.46 -1.18 19.36
CA LEU A 185 1.36 -2.58 18.96
C LEU A 185 2.69 -3.08 18.33
N GLY A 186 3.20 -4.22 18.80
CA GLY A 186 4.41 -4.88 18.31
C GLY A 186 4.48 -6.38 18.65
N CYS A 187 5.41 -7.15 18.06
CA CYS A 187 5.62 -8.59 18.31
C CYS A 187 5.78 -8.83 19.83
N PRO A 188 5.02 -9.74 20.45
CA PRO A 188 5.16 -10.07 21.88
C PRO A 188 6.58 -10.57 22.25
N GLY A 189 7.30 -11.19 21.31
CA GLY A 189 8.71 -11.58 21.49
C GLY A 189 9.72 -10.42 21.35
N CYS A 190 9.89 -9.88 20.14
CA CYS A 190 10.96 -8.90 19.82
C CYS A 190 10.53 -7.42 19.88
N ARG A 191 9.24 -7.13 20.11
CA ARG A 191 8.64 -5.78 20.15
C ARG A 191 8.75 -4.97 18.84
N LEU A 192 9.12 -5.60 17.72
CA LEU A 192 9.09 -4.94 16.42
C LEU A 192 7.65 -4.68 15.96
N PRO A 193 7.41 -3.67 15.10
CA PRO A 193 6.09 -3.43 14.53
C PRO A 193 5.54 -4.69 13.84
N LEU A 194 4.24 -4.95 14.01
CA LEU A 194 3.58 -6.10 13.40
C LEU A 194 3.50 -5.94 11.87
N ALA A 195 3.78 -7.02 11.13
CA ALA A 195 3.72 -7.00 9.67
C ALA A 195 2.29 -6.75 9.16
N PRO A 196 2.10 -6.10 7.99
CA PRO A 196 0.78 -5.75 7.45
C PRO A 196 -0.19 -6.95 7.30
N ARG A 197 0.32 -8.15 7.02
CA ARG A 197 -0.47 -9.38 6.86
C ARG A 197 -1.09 -9.89 8.16
N VAL A 198 -0.49 -9.58 9.31
CA VAL A 198 -0.96 -10.06 10.62
C VAL A 198 -2.36 -9.52 10.90
N TRP A 199 -2.63 -8.31 10.43
CA TRP A 199 -3.91 -7.64 10.60
C TRP A 199 -5.05 -8.26 9.79
N THR A 200 -4.74 -8.87 8.65
CA THR A 200 -5.73 -9.49 7.76
C THR A 200 -5.92 -10.97 8.06
N ASP A 201 -4.83 -11.67 8.39
CA ASP A 201 -4.82 -13.14 8.32
C ASP A 201 -4.91 -13.79 9.71
N VAL A 202 -4.40 -13.12 10.75
CA VAL A 202 -4.25 -13.72 12.10
C VAL A 202 -5.31 -13.22 13.07
N LEU A 203 -5.69 -11.95 12.96
CA LEU A 203 -6.67 -11.36 13.88
C LEU A 203 -8.09 -11.84 13.58
N THR A 204 -8.84 -12.14 14.65
CA THR A 204 -10.26 -12.45 14.52
C THR A 204 -11.04 -11.24 13.98
N PRO A 205 -12.21 -11.44 13.34
CA PRO A 205 -13.01 -10.35 12.78
C PRO A 205 -13.37 -9.26 13.81
N THR A 206 -13.68 -9.67 15.05
CA THR A 206 -13.99 -8.77 16.16
C THR A 206 -12.79 -7.92 16.56
N THR A 207 -11.63 -8.55 16.80
CA THR A 207 -10.39 -7.83 17.13
C THR A 207 -9.98 -6.91 15.98
N ARG A 208 -10.20 -7.32 14.72
CA ARG A 208 -9.87 -6.52 13.53
C ARG A 208 -10.66 -5.21 13.43
N LEU A 209 -11.94 -5.22 13.78
CA LEU A 209 -12.77 -4.00 13.83
C LEU A 209 -12.20 -3.01 14.86
N ASN A 210 -11.89 -3.49 16.06
CA ASN A 210 -11.27 -2.67 17.11
C ASN A 210 -9.86 -2.18 16.71
N CYS A 211 -9.11 -3.00 15.95
CA CYS A 211 -7.80 -2.65 15.42
C CYS A 211 -7.85 -1.62 14.29
N ALA A 212 -8.90 -1.57 13.46
CA ALA A 212 -8.96 -0.64 12.34
C ALA A 212 -8.87 0.81 12.82
N ASP A 213 -9.57 1.14 13.90
CA ASP A 213 -9.53 2.45 14.53
C ASP A 213 -8.20 2.72 15.24
N ALA A 214 -7.66 1.73 15.95
CA ALA A 214 -6.37 1.82 16.63
C ALA A 214 -5.19 1.95 15.64
N ARG A 215 -5.22 1.24 14.51
CA ARG A 215 -4.20 1.27 13.46
C ARG A 215 -4.26 2.59 12.67
N LEU A 216 -5.46 3.12 12.41
CA LEU A 216 -5.63 4.48 11.89
C LEU A 216 -5.11 5.53 12.89
N ALA A 217 -5.23 5.29 14.20
CA ALA A 217 -4.65 6.16 15.21
C ALA A 217 -3.11 6.03 15.29
N GLN A 218 -2.55 4.82 15.24
CA GLN A 218 -1.12 4.57 15.41
C GLN A 218 -0.30 5.02 14.19
N ASP A 219 -0.79 4.77 12.98
CA ASP A 219 -0.13 5.19 11.74
C ASP A 219 -0.31 6.70 11.47
N ARG A 220 -1.23 7.40 12.17
CA ARG A 220 -1.47 8.84 11.98
C ARG A 220 -0.96 9.74 13.09
N ARG A 221 -0.51 9.20 14.22
CA ARG A 221 -0.11 10.01 15.38
C ARG A 221 1.39 9.95 15.58
N GLN A 222 2.12 10.67 14.73
CA GLN A 222 3.38 11.22 15.22
C GLN A 222 3.03 12.09 16.43
N ARG A 223 3.78 11.97 17.52
CA ARG A 223 3.59 12.81 18.70
C ARG A 223 4.65 13.88 18.74
N CYS A 224 4.28 15.05 19.25
CA CYS A 224 5.21 16.14 19.42
C CYS A 224 6.21 15.78 20.54
N PRO A 225 7.52 15.81 20.29
CA PRO A 225 8.53 15.47 21.31
C PRO A 225 8.56 16.46 22.49
N ARG A 226 7.88 17.61 22.38
CA ARG A 226 7.87 18.67 23.41
C ARG A 226 6.64 18.64 24.31
N CYS A 227 5.47 18.28 23.78
CA CYS A 227 4.20 18.32 24.53
C CYS A 227 3.35 17.05 24.36
N ASP A 228 3.87 16.04 23.66
CA ASP A 228 3.22 14.76 23.36
C ASP A 228 1.87 14.83 22.61
N ALA A 229 1.46 16.03 22.18
CA ALA A 229 0.26 16.22 21.38
C ALA A 229 0.38 15.50 20.03
N CYS A 230 -0.72 14.93 19.55
CA CYS A 230 -0.79 14.29 18.23
C CYS A 230 -0.55 15.32 17.12
N VAL A 231 0.24 14.94 16.12
CA VAL A 231 0.59 15.78 14.98
C VAL A 231 0.20 15.11 13.67
N THR A 232 -0.31 15.92 12.74
CA THR A 232 -0.70 15.47 11.41
C THR A 232 0.53 15.06 10.61
N LYS A 233 0.37 14.00 9.79
CA LYS A 233 1.42 13.53 8.90
C LYS A 233 1.90 14.69 8.01
N PRO A 234 3.22 14.85 7.83
CA PRO A 234 3.76 15.90 6.97
C PRO A 234 3.31 15.69 5.51
N SER A 235 3.16 16.79 4.77
CA SER A 235 2.85 16.72 3.34
C SER A 235 3.96 16.00 2.57
N LYS A 236 3.63 15.39 1.42
CA LYS A 236 4.59 14.66 0.57
C LYS A 236 5.83 15.50 0.19
N LEU A 237 5.67 16.83 0.12
CA LEU A 237 6.73 17.79 -0.19
C LEU A 237 7.64 18.12 1.00
N ARG A 238 7.17 17.89 2.23
CA ARG A 238 7.89 18.24 3.47
C ARG A 238 7.98 17.05 4.43
N ARG A 239 8.32 15.86 3.91
CA ARG A 239 8.31 14.59 4.66
C ARG A 239 9.00 14.63 6.03
N ARG A 240 10.01 15.49 6.21
CA ARG A 240 10.78 15.60 7.45
C ARG A 240 10.32 16.71 8.40
N ARG A 241 9.52 17.69 7.94
CA ARG A 241 9.12 18.84 8.76
C ARG A 241 7.72 18.63 9.30
N VAL A 242 7.60 18.55 10.62
CA VAL A 242 6.29 18.55 11.29
C VAL A 242 6.13 19.80 12.14
N HIS A 243 4.92 20.35 12.13
CA HIS A 243 4.52 21.50 12.93
C HIS A 243 3.44 21.06 13.91
N CYS A 244 3.65 21.28 15.20
CA CYS A 244 2.68 20.94 16.24
C CYS A 244 1.70 22.09 16.46
N ALA A 245 0.41 21.84 16.23
CA ALA A 245 -0.63 22.85 16.46
C ALA A 245 -0.78 23.24 17.95
N ALA A 246 -0.50 22.32 18.87
CA ALA A 246 -0.69 22.54 20.31
C ALA A 246 0.38 23.45 20.94
N CYS A 247 1.67 23.20 20.66
CA CYS A 247 2.77 23.98 21.23
C CYS A 247 3.52 24.85 20.20
N GLN A 248 3.05 24.88 18.95
CA GLN A 248 3.63 25.64 17.83
C GLN A 248 5.08 25.25 17.45
N ALA A 249 5.66 24.22 18.07
CA ALA A 249 7.01 23.77 17.77
C ALA A 249 7.10 23.13 16.37
N THR A 250 8.25 23.30 15.71
CA THR A 250 8.58 22.59 14.46
C THR A 250 9.78 21.68 14.66
N PHE A 251 9.69 20.43 14.21
CA PHE A 251 10.70 19.40 14.47
C PHE A 251 10.98 18.49 13.26
N CYS A 252 12.18 17.88 13.22
CA CYS A 252 12.55 16.81 12.27
C CYS A 252 11.83 15.52 12.69
N VAL A 253 11.05 14.92 11.79
CA VAL A 253 10.40 13.62 12.03
C VAL A 253 11.41 12.52 12.35
N ASP A 254 12.57 12.55 11.69
CA ASP A 254 13.54 11.45 11.78
C ASP A 254 14.29 11.44 13.12
N CYS A 255 14.60 12.61 13.71
CA CYS A 255 15.35 12.68 14.98
C CYS A 255 14.59 13.31 16.15
N GLY A 256 13.38 13.84 15.95
CA GLY A 256 12.60 14.52 16.99
C GLY A 256 13.19 15.85 17.49
N LYS A 257 14.31 16.34 16.94
CA LYS A 257 14.92 17.64 17.32
C LYS A 257 14.26 18.79 16.57
N THR A 258 14.56 20.04 16.94
CA THR A 258 14.14 21.25 16.21
C THR A 258 14.39 21.10 14.71
N TYR A 259 13.42 21.51 13.89
CA TYR A 259 13.49 21.30 12.46
C TYR A 259 14.74 21.96 11.86
N HIS A 260 15.40 21.22 10.97
CA HIS A 260 16.56 21.68 10.25
C HIS A 260 16.46 21.29 8.77
N LEU A 261 16.87 22.19 7.89
CA LEU A 261 16.68 22.08 6.44
C LEU A 261 17.49 20.92 5.84
N LEU A 262 18.78 20.86 6.18
CA LEU A 262 19.70 19.83 5.72
C LEU A 262 19.42 18.50 6.44
N PRO A 263 19.78 17.34 5.88
CA PRO A 263 19.63 16.03 6.53
C PRO A 263 20.68 15.77 7.63
N THR A 264 20.84 16.74 8.54
CA THR A 264 21.72 16.65 9.71
C THR A 264 21.07 15.92 10.89
N CYS A 265 20.01 15.11 10.67
CA CYS A 265 19.37 14.31 11.73
C CYS A 265 20.36 13.20 12.20
N ARG A 266 21.45 12.98 11.45
CA ARG A 266 22.60 12.11 11.76
C ARG A 266 23.48 12.69 12.86
N ASP A 267 23.69 11.90 13.91
CA ASP A 267 24.60 12.25 14.99
C ASP A 267 26.05 12.02 14.55
N LYS A 268 26.71 13.06 14.05
CA LYS A 268 28.11 13.01 13.59
C LYS A 268 29.10 12.64 14.71
N ALA A 269 28.74 12.82 15.97
CA ALA A 269 29.58 12.38 17.09
C ALA A 269 29.46 10.87 17.26
N PHE A 270 28.23 10.34 17.24
CA PHE A 270 27.99 8.91 17.23
C PHE A 270 28.59 8.21 16.00
N GLU A 271 28.50 8.79 14.80
CA GLU A 271 29.13 8.21 13.60
C GLU A 271 30.66 8.21 13.66
N ARG A 272 31.26 9.15 14.42
CA ARG A 272 32.71 9.15 14.67
C ARG A 272 33.06 8.05 15.67
N PHE A 273 32.37 8.01 16.81
CA PHE A 273 32.50 6.94 17.80
C PHE A 273 32.33 5.57 17.18
N ALA A 274 31.27 5.35 16.40
CA ALA A 274 31.00 4.06 15.76
C ALA A 274 32.12 3.59 14.81
N ARG A 275 32.86 4.53 14.19
CA ARG A 275 34.01 4.21 13.35
C ARG A 275 35.28 3.96 14.16
N THR A 276 35.48 4.72 15.23
CA THR A 276 36.66 4.57 16.10
C THR A 276 36.60 3.30 16.94
N ASP A 277 35.41 2.93 17.40
CA ASP A 277 35.19 1.84 18.35
C ASP A 277 34.66 0.55 17.70
N ASP A 278 34.82 0.41 16.37
CA ASP A 278 34.36 -0.73 15.54
C ASP A 278 32.90 -1.14 15.83
N VAL A 279 31.99 -0.19 16.01
CA VAL A 279 30.59 -0.51 16.29
C VAL A 279 29.92 -1.09 15.04
N LYS A 280 29.25 -2.24 15.17
CA LYS A 280 28.58 -2.93 14.06
C LYS A 280 27.09 -3.14 14.31
N ARG A 281 26.33 -3.49 13.27
CA ARG A 281 24.88 -3.79 13.41
C ARG A 281 24.65 -5.27 13.66
N CYS A 282 23.83 -5.58 14.66
CA CYS A 282 23.34 -6.94 14.89
C CYS A 282 22.51 -7.42 13.68
N PRO A 283 22.77 -8.60 13.12
CA PRO A 283 22.05 -9.12 11.95
C PRO A 283 20.59 -9.47 12.27
N GLY A 284 20.26 -9.81 13.52
CA GLY A 284 18.89 -10.18 13.90
C GLY A 284 17.96 -9.02 14.28
N CYS A 285 18.49 -7.84 14.63
CA CYS A 285 17.63 -6.70 15.02
C CYS A 285 18.12 -5.33 14.58
N CYS A 286 19.18 -5.26 13.78
CA CYS A 286 19.83 -4.06 13.26
C CYS A 286 20.31 -3.05 14.32
N ARG A 287 20.34 -3.43 15.60
CA ARG A 287 20.85 -2.58 16.70
C ARG A 287 22.38 -2.49 16.61
N PHE A 288 22.93 -1.32 16.92
CA PHE A 288 24.37 -1.14 17.07
C PHE A 288 24.89 -1.90 18.29
N VAL A 289 25.95 -2.69 18.10
CA VAL A 289 26.64 -3.49 19.10
C VAL A 289 28.11 -3.09 19.05
N GLN A 290 28.73 -2.98 20.22
CA GLN A 290 30.16 -2.74 20.39
C GLN A 290 30.79 -3.99 20.99
N LYS A 291 31.94 -4.41 20.48
CA LYS A 291 32.72 -5.51 21.03
C LYS A 291 33.75 -4.96 22.02
N GLU A 292 33.88 -5.58 23.18
CA GLU A 292 34.89 -5.19 24.16
C GLU A 292 36.29 -5.63 23.70
N PRO A 293 37.33 -4.79 23.81
CA PRO A 293 38.68 -5.16 23.40
C PRO A 293 39.16 -6.44 24.12
N GLY A 294 39.65 -7.43 23.37
CA GLY A 294 40.12 -8.71 23.91
C GLY A 294 39.03 -9.76 24.17
N SER A 295 37.75 -9.46 23.87
CA SER A 295 36.67 -10.45 23.97
C SER A 295 36.64 -11.43 22.79
N CYS A 296 35.92 -12.55 22.97
CA CYS A 296 35.70 -13.57 21.94
C CYS A 296 35.03 -12.99 20.69
N ASP A 297 35.35 -13.53 19.50
CA ASP A 297 34.70 -13.11 18.24
C ASP A 297 33.21 -13.45 18.18
N ARG A 298 32.75 -14.41 18.98
CA ARG A 298 31.34 -14.73 19.08
C ARG A 298 30.66 -13.78 20.07
N VAL A 299 29.78 -12.92 19.56
CA VAL A 299 29.08 -11.89 20.34
C VAL A 299 27.58 -12.18 20.35
N THR A 300 26.92 -11.97 21.48
CA THR A 300 25.46 -12.11 21.64
C THR A 300 24.81 -10.75 21.80
N CYS A 301 23.85 -10.40 20.94
CA CYS A 301 23.13 -9.14 21.06
C CYS A 301 22.23 -9.15 22.31
N ILE A 302 22.45 -8.21 23.23
CA ILE A 302 21.66 -8.10 24.48
C ILE A 302 20.15 -7.88 24.20
N LYS A 303 19.80 -7.23 23.08
CA LYS A 303 18.40 -6.92 22.77
C LYS A 303 17.60 -8.12 22.26
N CYS A 304 18.15 -8.89 21.33
CA CYS A 304 17.44 -9.99 20.67
C CYS A 304 18.01 -11.37 20.97
N CYS A 305 19.05 -11.45 21.81
CA CYS A 305 19.79 -12.67 22.16
C CYS A 305 20.40 -13.43 20.96
N HIS A 306 20.44 -12.81 19.78
CA HIS A 306 21.04 -13.41 18.60
C HIS A 306 22.56 -13.43 18.74
N SER A 307 23.15 -14.62 18.60
CA SER A 307 24.60 -14.85 18.69
C SER A 307 25.20 -14.96 17.30
N PHE A 308 26.29 -14.23 17.03
CA PHE A 308 26.92 -14.15 15.72
C PHE A 308 28.43 -13.93 15.85
N ASP A 309 29.16 -14.26 14.80
CA ASP A 309 30.60 -14.04 14.73
C ASP A 309 30.91 -12.63 14.22
N TRP A 310 31.73 -11.88 14.94
CA TRP A 310 32.02 -10.48 14.71
C TRP A 310 32.65 -10.18 13.34
N SER A 311 33.42 -11.14 12.80
CA SER A 311 34.07 -11.04 11.49
C SER A 311 33.08 -11.14 10.32
N THR A 312 31.93 -11.80 10.52
CA THR A 312 30.94 -12.05 9.46
C THR A 312 30.01 -10.88 9.19
N ILE A 313 29.94 -9.93 10.12
CA ILE A 313 29.03 -8.79 10.03
C ILE A 313 29.73 -7.55 9.45
N LEU A 314 29.00 -6.86 8.57
CA LEU A 314 29.46 -5.65 7.91
C LEU A 314 29.71 -4.53 8.94
N SER A 315 30.76 -3.75 8.69
CA SER A 315 31.09 -2.58 9.50
C SER A 315 30.02 -1.48 9.36
N PHE A 316 30.06 -0.51 10.27
CA PHE A 316 29.21 0.68 10.19
C PHE A 316 29.29 1.38 8.81
N GLU A 317 30.49 1.46 8.24
CA GLU A 317 30.74 2.16 6.97
C GLU A 317 30.12 1.41 5.78
N ALA A 318 30.18 0.08 5.80
CA ALA A 318 29.61 -0.78 4.76
C ALA A 318 28.08 -0.90 4.82
N THR A 319 27.46 -0.51 5.95
CA THR A 319 26.00 -0.56 6.16
C THR A 319 25.34 0.82 6.07
N ARG A 320 26.04 1.82 5.51
CA ARG A 320 25.45 3.13 5.24
C ARG A 320 24.37 2.99 4.16
N PRO A 321 23.12 3.41 4.44
CA PRO A 321 22.07 3.47 3.44
C PRO A 321 22.30 4.62 2.44
#